data_AF-A0A9E5FZS6-F1
#
_entry.id   AF-A0A9E5FZS6-F1
#
_cell.length_a   1.000
_cell.length_b   1.000
_cell.length_c   1.000
_cell.angle_alpha   90.00
_cell.angle_beta   90.00
_cell.angle_gamma   90.00
#
_symmetry.space_group_name_H-M   'P 1'
#
loop_
_entity.id
_entity.type
_entity.pdbx_description
1 polymer ?
#
loop_
_entity_poly.entity_id
_entity_poly.type
_entity_poly.pdbx_seq_one_letter_code
_entity_poly.pdbx_strand_id
1 'polypeptide(L)'
;SLDDDSRLLLGDLDFRLARAAAADATSTATPGAPGPVPAWRGWLDAVATTPPARRTAVRAAALARIAQHAGSMDDPVVRVARALAASSSSEGRAAGTVLLRAALADPALEAGVRTLAMLELGRAELLLGHPSEGATALLEFAQAYPSEPVSRHAIDAAVAAARGTGDSVLFARVLATAVARFPDHPDHAAWRVEQSALVLSSDTAVESRESPAIRVSAPNFPEDD
;
A
#
# COMPACT_ATOMS: atom_id res chain seq x y z
N SER A 1 26.22 2.54 -9.62
CA SER A 1 26.85 3.73 -9.02
C SER A 1 25.73 4.62 -8.52
N LEU A 2 25.69 4.96 -7.22
CA LEU A 2 24.71 5.91 -6.69
C LEU A 2 25.08 7.33 -7.15
N ASP A 3 24.09 8.15 -7.52
CA ASP A 3 24.31 9.56 -7.80
C ASP A 3 24.77 10.32 -6.54
N ASP A 4 25.49 11.43 -6.70
CA ASP A 4 26.12 12.14 -5.59
C ASP A 4 25.12 12.71 -4.58
N ASP A 5 23.92 13.08 -5.01
CA ASP A 5 22.90 13.54 -4.08
C ASP A 5 22.29 12.38 -3.25
N SER A 6 22.16 11.19 -3.84
CA SER A 6 21.76 9.98 -3.10
C SER A 6 22.82 9.60 -2.06
N ARG A 7 24.10 9.81 -2.35
CA ARG A 7 25.19 9.66 -1.37
C ARG A 7 25.12 10.70 -0.26
N LEU A 8 24.81 11.96 -0.58
CA LEU A 8 24.64 13.02 0.41
C LEU A 8 23.46 12.77 1.34
N LEU A 9 22.33 12.27 0.84
CA LEU A 9 21.16 11.92 1.66
C LEU A 9 21.41 10.71 2.56
N LEU A 10 22.08 9.68 2.05
CA LEU A 10 22.52 8.55 2.86
C LEU A 10 23.54 9.00 3.91
N GLY A 11 24.45 9.91 3.55
CA GLY A 11 25.41 10.51 4.46
C GLY A 11 24.76 11.39 5.54
N ASP A 12 23.70 12.13 5.22
CA ASP A 12 22.92 12.89 6.21
C ASP A 12 22.12 11.96 7.14
N LEU A 13 21.55 10.88 6.61
CA LEU A 13 20.97 9.82 7.42
C LEU A 13 22.02 9.20 8.35
N ASP A 14 23.21 8.87 7.84
CA ASP A 14 24.33 8.31 8.61
C ASP A 14 24.88 9.30 9.65
N PHE A 15 24.92 10.59 9.34
CA PHE A 15 25.30 11.64 10.28
C PHE A 15 24.28 11.78 11.42
N ARG A 16 22.98 11.76 11.10
CA ARG A 16 21.92 11.82 12.11
C ARG A 16 21.84 10.54 12.94
N LEU A 17 22.12 9.39 12.34
CA LEU A 17 22.33 8.11 13.01
C LEU A 17 23.47 8.20 14.03
N ALA A 18 24.65 8.68 13.62
CA ALA A 18 25.79 8.86 14.50
C ALA A 18 25.50 9.86 15.63
N ARG A 19 24.79 10.95 15.33
CA ARG A 19 24.35 11.94 16.32
C ARG A 19 23.37 11.36 17.34
N ALA A 20 22.42 10.53 16.91
CA ALA A 20 21.44 9.92 17.79
C ALA A 20 22.08 8.84 18.69
N ALA A 21 22.96 8.01 18.14
CA ALA A 21 23.75 7.06 18.93
C ALA A 21 24.64 7.77 19.97
N ALA A 22 25.20 8.93 19.62
CA ALA A 22 25.95 9.75 20.56
C ALA A 22 25.06 10.40 21.64
N ALA A 23 23.82 10.78 21.30
CA ALA A 23 22.84 11.30 22.25
C ALA A 23 22.39 10.23 23.26
N ASP A 24 22.17 8.99 22.81
CA ASP A 24 21.84 7.85 23.69
C ASP A 24 22.99 7.52 24.64
N ALA A 25 24.25 7.58 24.16
CA ALA A 25 25.43 7.37 24.99
C ALA A 25 25.63 8.49 26.04
N THR A 26 25.02 9.66 25.86
CA THR A 26 25.17 10.84 26.73
C THR A 26 23.92 11.21 27.54
N SER A 27 22.80 10.53 27.32
CA SER A 27 21.56 10.77 28.06
C SER A 27 21.63 10.15 29.46
N THR A 28 22.00 10.97 30.45
CA THR A 28 21.66 10.69 31.85
C THR A 28 20.19 11.01 32.06
N ALA A 29 19.37 9.98 32.33
CA ALA A 29 17.92 10.13 32.47
C ALA A 29 17.56 11.12 33.59
N THR A 30 16.95 12.25 33.23
CA THR A 30 16.35 13.19 34.19
C THR A 30 15.11 12.55 34.82
N PRO A 31 15.01 12.43 36.15
CA PRO A 31 13.82 11.87 36.80
C PRO A 31 12.58 12.72 36.49
N GLY A 32 11.56 12.11 35.88
CA GLY A 32 10.25 12.73 35.64
C GLY A 32 10.04 13.37 34.26
N ALA A 33 11.03 13.37 33.36
CA ALA A 33 10.77 13.66 31.94
C ALA A 33 10.05 12.46 31.29
N PRO A 34 9.11 12.67 30.33
CA PRO A 34 8.71 11.58 29.45
C PRO A 34 9.99 10.99 28.87
N GLY A 35 10.14 9.67 28.98
CA GLY A 35 11.41 8.96 28.73
C GLY A 35 12.08 9.37 27.42
N PRO A 36 13.39 9.12 27.28
CA PRO A 36 14.15 9.57 26.12
C PRO A 36 13.43 9.20 24.82
N VAL A 37 13.20 10.20 23.97
CA VAL A 37 12.57 10.00 22.67
C VAL A 37 13.44 8.99 21.91
N PRO A 38 12.87 7.90 21.37
CA PRO A 38 13.68 6.89 20.71
C PRO A 38 14.50 7.51 19.58
N ALA A 39 15.81 7.22 19.56
CA ALA A 39 16.77 7.75 18.59
C ALA A 39 16.31 7.63 17.13
N TRP A 40 15.52 6.58 16.82
CA TRP A 40 15.01 6.34 15.47
C TRP A 40 13.89 7.30 15.01
N ARG A 41 13.23 8.06 15.91
CA ARG A 41 12.21 9.03 15.48
C ARG A 41 12.79 10.11 14.56
N GLY A 42 14.01 10.56 14.82
CA GLY A 42 14.71 11.51 13.95
C GLY A 42 15.01 10.96 12.54
N TRP A 43 14.95 9.62 12.35
CA TRP A 43 15.08 9.00 11.03
C TRP A 43 13.77 9.07 10.24
N LEU A 44 12.60 9.07 10.90
CA LEU A 44 11.32 9.27 10.22
C LEU A 44 11.12 10.74 9.83
N ASP A 45 11.58 11.67 10.67
CA ASP A 45 11.61 13.09 10.31
C ASP A 45 12.47 13.34 9.06
N ALA A 46 13.58 12.59 8.90
CA ALA A 46 14.41 12.59 7.68
C ALA A 46 13.61 12.27 6.42
N VAL A 47 12.75 11.26 6.53
CA VAL A 47 11.92 10.80 5.43
C VAL A 47 10.93 11.88 5.05
N ALA A 48 10.30 12.54 6.04
CA ALA A 48 9.36 13.63 5.80
C ALA A 48 10.00 14.80 5.05
N THR A 49 11.25 15.15 5.36
CA THR A 49 12.00 16.23 4.69
C THR A 49 12.62 15.82 3.36
N THR A 50 12.62 14.52 3.01
CA THR A 50 13.21 14.02 1.76
C THR A 50 12.29 14.33 0.56
N PRO A 51 12.84 14.77 -0.59
CA PRO A 51 12.06 14.94 -1.82
C PRO A 51 11.33 13.65 -2.23
N PRO A 52 10.11 13.73 -2.81
CA PRO A 52 9.30 12.55 -3.14
C PRO A 52 10.05 11.50 -3.96
N ALA A 53 10.89 11.92 -4.91
CA ALA A 53 11.64 11.00 -5.77
C ALA A 53 12.53 9.99 -5.02
N ARG A 54 12.95 10.30 -3.78
CA ARG A 54 13.86 9.47 -2.98
C ARG A 54 13.24 9.00 -1.65
N ARG A 55 12.07 9.51 -1.30
CA ARG A 55 11.44 9.31 0.01
C ARG A 55 11.20 7.84 0.32
N THR A 56 10.74 7.06 -0.67
CA THR A 56 10.52 5.62 -0.51
C THR A 56 11.81 4.87 -0.17
N ALA A 57 12.92 5.15 -0.87
CA ALA A 57 14.21 4.50 -0.61
C ALA A 57 14.79 4.86 0.75
N VAL A 58 14.73 6.15 1.14
CA VAL A 58 15.18 6.62 2.46
C VAL A 58 14.34 5.99 3.57
N ARG A 59 13.01 5.88 3.39
CA ARG A 59 12.11 5.25 4.36
C ARG A 59 12.41 3.76 4.55
N ALA A 60 12.64 3.02 3.46
CA ALA A 60 13.04 1.62 3.53
C ALA A 60 14.37 1.44 4.28
N ALA A 61 15.36 2.31 3.99
CA ALA A 61 16.66 2.29 4.66
C ALA A 61 16.58 2.64 6.15
N ALA A 62 15.68 3.55 6.54
CA ALA A 62 15.40 3.87 7.94
C ALA A 62 14.76 2.68 8.68
N LEU A 63 13.73 2.06 8.10
CA LEU A 63 13.05 0.91 8.72
C LEU A 63 13.96 -0.32 8.85
N ALA A 64 14.81 -0.61 7.86
CA ALA A 64 15.78 -1.70 7.97
C ALA A 64 16.72 -1.52 9.18
N ARG A 65 17.18 -0.29 9.41
CA ARG A 65 18.01 0.05 10.57
C ARG A 65 17.22 -0.02 11.88
N ILE A 66 15.95 0.39 11.89
CA ILE A 66 15.08 0.26 13.07
C ILE A 66 14.94 -1.21 13.46
N ALA A 67 14.70 -2.10 12.48
CA ALA A 67 14.61 -3.54 12.73
C ALA A 67 15.88 -4.11 13.37
N GLN A 68 17.05 -3.60 12.95
CA GLN A 68 18.35 -4.04 13.43
C GLN A 68 18.69 -3.54 14.84
N HIS A 69 18.33 -2.28 15.16
CA HIS A 69 18.81 -1.60 16.38
C HIS A 69 17.78 -1.47 17.49
N ALA A 70 16.48 -1.56 17.19
CA ALA A 70 15.40 -1.36 18.16
C ALA A 70 14.64 -2.65 18.49
N GLY A 71 15.19 -3.83 18.15
CA GLY A 71 14.44 -5.10 18.13
C GLY A 71 13.81 -5.56 19.45
N SER A 72 14.26 -5.03 20.60
CA SER A 72 13.70 -5.30 21.94
C SER A 72 12.56 -4.36 22.34
N MET A 73 12.31 -3.30 21.57
CA MET A 73 11.26 -2.31 21.86
C MET A 73 9.89 -2.80 21.40
N ASP A 74 8.88 -2.64 22.25
CA ASP A 74 7.48 -2.83 21.87
C ASP A 74 6.87 -1.51 21.38
N ASP A 75 7.14 -1.19 20.12
CA ASP A 75 6.64 0.01 19.43
C ASP A 75 6.02 -0.40 18.07
N PRO A 76 4.89 0.19 17.64
CA PRO A 76 4.24 -0.15 16.37
C PRO A 76 5.16 -0.04 15.15
N VAL A 77 6.02 0.98 15.08
CA VAL A 77 6.97 1.18 13.97
C VAL A 77 8.04 0.09 13.99
N VAL A 78 8.51 -0.29 15.18
CA VAL A 78 9.50 -1.38 15.35
C VAL A 78 8.90 -2.73 14.95
N ARG A 79 7.63 -2.99 15.28
CA ARG A 79 6.91 -4.20 14.82
C ARG A 79 6.81 -4.24 13.29
N VAL A 80 6.45 -3.13 12.65
CA VAL A 80 6.44 -3.03 11.18
C VAL A 80 7.84 -3.25 10.60
N ALA A 81 8.85 -2.58 11.13
CA ALA A 81 10.23 -2.70 10.66
C ALA A 81 10.73 -4.15 10.67
N ARG A 82 10.47 -4.89 11.77
CA ARG A 82 10.83 -6.32 11.89
C ARG A 82 10.05 -7.19 10.91
N ALA A 83 8.74 -6.95 10.78
CA ALA A 83 7.90 -7.70 9.84
C ALA A 83 8.36 -7.50 8.39
N LEU A 84 8.73 -6.27 8.01
CA LEU A 84 9.29 -5.95 6.69
C LEU A 84 10.64 -6.63 6.44
N ALA A 85 11.52 -6.63 7.44
CA ALA A 85 12.80 -7.33 7.33
C ALA A 85 12.58 -8.83 7.09
N ALA A 86 11.66 -9.46 7.84
CA ALA A 86 11.31 -10.86 7.68
C ALA A 86 10.65 -11.14 6.31
N SER A 87 9.73 -10.28 5.86
CA SER A 87 9.00 -10.45 4.60
C SER A 87 9.88 -10.29 3.36
N SER A 88 11.00 -9.57 3.48
CA SER A 88 11.96 -9.35 2.38
C SER A 88 12.75 -10.62 2.01
N SER A 89 12.92 -11.55 2.95
CA SER A 89 13.63 -12.81 2.74
C SER A 89 12.72 -13.89 2.15
N SER A 90 13.24 -14.77 1.28
CA SER A 90 12.41 -15.84 0.70
C SER A 90 11.95 -16.86 1.74
N GLU A 91 12.81 -17.20 2.71
CA GLU A 91 12.51 -18.17 3.77
C GLU A 91 11.52 -17.61 4.79
N GLY A 92 11.65 -16.32 5.14
CA GLY A 92 10.80 -15.65 6.12
C GLY A 92 9.54 -15.01 5.53
N ARG A 93 9.37 -14.99 4.20
CA ARG A 93 8.33 -14.19 3.52
C ARG A 93 6.95 -14.40 4.11
N ALA A 94 6.48 -15.63 4.18
CA ALA A 94 5.14 -15.96 4.65
C ALA A 94 4.92 -15.50 6.11
N ALA A 95 5.85 -15.83 7.00
CA ALA A 95 5.78 -15.43 8.41
C ALA A 95 5.86 -13.90 8.59
N GLY A 96 6.77 -13.25 7.86
CA GLY A 96 6.92 -11.80 7.86
C GLY A 96 5.68 -11.08 7.35
N THR A 97 5.07 -11.58 6.27
CA THR A 97 3.80 -11.05 5.72
C THR A 97 2.66 -11.14 6.74
N VAL A 98 2.55 -12.25 7.48
CA VAL A 98 1.54 -12.40 8.54
C VAL A 98 1.78 -11.38 9.66
N LEU A 99 3.04 -11.23 10.11
CA LEU A 99 3.41 -10.23 11.13
C LEU A 99 3.16 -8.80 10.63
N LEU A 100 3.36 -8.54 9.34
CA LEU A 100 3.16 -7.23 8.74
C LEU A 100 1.67 -6.85 8.74
N ARG A 101 0.78 -7.79 8.37
CA ARG A 101 -0.67 -7.58 8.48
C ARG A 101 -1.10 -7.29 9.92
N ALA A 102 -0.57 -8.06 10.88
CA ALA A 102 -0.87 -7.84 12.29
C ALA A 102 -0.38 -6.46 12.79
N ALA A 103 0.80 -6.02 12.36
CA ALA A 103 1.34 -4.71 12.72
C ALA A 103 0.55 -3.55 12.07
N LEU A 104 0.05 -3.73 10.85
CA LEU A 104 -0.77 -2.75 10.13
C LEU A 104 -2.14 -2.49 10.78
N ALA A 105 -2.68 -3.46 11.51
CA ALA A 105 -3.93 -3.33 12.25
C ALA A 105 -3.83 -2.41 13.48
N ASP A 106 -2.61 -1.99 13.86
CA ASP A 106 -2.41 -1.10 14.99
C ASP A 106 -2.89 0.33 14.65
N PRO A 107 -3.86 0.89 15.40
CA PRO A 107 -4.37 2.24 15.14
C PRO A 107 -3.32 3.32 15.45
N ALA A 108 -2.37 3.07 16.34
CA ALA A 108 -1.30 4.00 16.71
C ALA A 108 -0.17 4.06 15.67
N LEU A 109 -0.20 3.19 14.64
CA LEU A 109 0.80 3.21 13.58
C LEU A 109 0.72 4.51 12.76
N GLU A 110 1.88 5.15 12.61
CA GLU A 110 2.03 6.37 11.82
C GLU A 110 1.63 6.15 10.36
N ALA A 111 0.85 7.07 9.80
CA ALA A 111 0.32 6.96 8.44
C ALA A 111 1.42 6.78 7.37
N GLY A 112 2.55 7.49 7.50
CA GLY A 112 3.67 7.36 6.56
C GLY A 112 4.31 5.97 6.56
N VAL A 113 4.40 5.35 7.74
CA VAL A 113 4.93 3.99 7.92
C VAL A 113 3.92 2.96 7.43
N ARG A 114 2.63 3.12 7.81
CA ARG A 114 1.52 2.26 7.36
C ARG A 114 1.50 2.16 5.84
N THR A 115 1.56 3.28 5.15
CA THR A 115 1.47 3.29 3.69
C THR A 115 2.65 2.59 3.02
N LEU A 116 3.91 2.82 3.45
CA LEU A 116 5.03 2.03 2.91
C LEU A 116 4.88 0.53 3.20
N ALA A 117 4.41 0.18 4.41
CA ALA A 117 4.15 -1.20 4.74
C ALA A 117 3.09 -1.83 3.81
N MET A 118 2.11 -1.07 3.31
CA MET A 118 1.17 -1.56 2.29
C MET A 118 1.83 -1.84 0.93
N LEU A 119 2.80 -1.01 0.49
CA LEU A 119 3.57 -1.28 -0.73
C LEU A 119 4.30 -2.62 -0.65
N GLU A 120 5.01 -2.84 0.45
CA GLU A 120 5.80 -4.06 0.65
C GLU A 120 4.92 -5.27 0.96
N LEU A 121 3.81 -5.09 1.69
CA LEU A 121 2.78 -6.11 1.87
C LEU A 121 2.26 -6.57 0.51
N GLY A 122 1.88 -5.63 -0.36
CA GLY A 122 1.37 -5.92 -1.68
C GLY A 122 2.34 -6.76 -2.52
N ARG A 123 3.62 -6.36 -2.56
CA ARG A 123 4.68 -7.13 -3.25
C ARG A 123 4.84 -8.53 -2.66
N ALA A 124 4.85 -8.66 -1.34
CA ALA A 124 5.02 -9.94 -0.68
C ALA A 124 3.84 -10.89 -0.95
N GLU A 125 2.61 -10.39 -0.94
CA GLU A 125 1.41 -11.19 -1.28
C GLU A 125 1.44 -11.67 -2.73
N LEU A 126 1.83 -10.81 -3.68
CA LEU A 126 1.99 -11.23 -5.08
C LEU A 126 3.02 -12.36 -5.23
N LEU A 127 4.15 -12.27 -4.52
CA LEU A 127 5.18 -13.32 -4.51
C LEU A 127 4.74 -14.61 -3.81
N LEU A 128 3.75 -14.53 -2.91
CA LEU A 128 3.15 -15.68 -2.23
C LEU A 128 1.99 -16.30 -3.02
N GLY A 129 1.60 -15.72 -4.16
CA GLY A 129 0.49 -16.20 -4.97
C GLY A 129 -0.87 -15.76 -4.46
N HIS A 130 -0.95 -14.63 -3.75
CA HIS A 130 -2.18 -14.02 -3.24
C HIS A 130 -2.50 -12.73 -4.02
N PRO A 131 -2.98 -12.84 -5.27
CA PRO A 131 -3.13 -11.68 -6.16
C PRO A 131 -4.18 -10.67 -5.69
N SER A 132 -5.25 -11.12 -5.03
CA SER A 132 -6.32 -10.23 -4.53
C SER A 132 -5.86 -9.34 -3.38
N GLU A 133 -5.15 -9.95 -2.42
CA GLU A 133 -4.52 -9.29 -1.28
C GLU A 133 -3.42 -8.34 -1.76
N GLY A 134 -2.58 -8.81 -2.69
CA GLY A 134 -1.53 -8.01 -3.30
C GLY A 134 -2.06 -6.78 -4.02
N ALA A 135 -3.08 -6.95 -4.88
CA ALA A 135 -3.72 -5.85 -5.58
C ALA A 135 -4.36 -4.83 -4.64
N THR A 136 -5.02 -5.30 -3.57
CA THR A 136 -5.66 -4.41 -2.59
C THR A 136 -4.62 -3.57 -1.85
N ALA A 137 -3.53 -4.16 -1.38
CA ALA A 137 -2.50 -3.43 -0.66
C ALA A 137 -1.76 -2.42 -1.54
N LEU A 138 -1.45 -2.79 -2.79
CA LEU A 138 -0.84 -1.88 -3.76
C LEU A 138 -1.77 -0.72 -4.16
N LEU A 139 -3.07 -1.00 -4.30
CA LEU A 139 -4.09 0.02 -4.56
C LEU A 139 -4.13 1.07 -3.44
N GLU A 140 -4.17 0.63 -2.18
CA GLU A 140 -4.19 1.54 -1.03
C GLU A 140 -2.94 2.43 -0.99
N PHE A 141 -1.76 1.87 -1.28
CA PHE A 141 -0.53 2.64 -1.40
C PHE A 141 -0.62 3.71 -2.50
N ALA A 142 -1.05 3.31 -3.70
CA ALA A 142 -1.15 4.21 -4.86
C ALA A 142 -2.17 5.34 -4.64
N GLN A 143 -3.25 5.08 -3.90
CA GLN A 143 -4.25 6.08 -3.52
C GLN A 143 -3.71 7.12 -2.54
N ALA A 144 -2.90 6.67 -1.57
CA ALA A 144 -2.36 7.55 -0.54
C ALA A 144 -1.24 8.46 -1.08
N TYR A 145 -0.46 8.00 -2.07
CA TYR A 145 0.67 8.76 -2.62
C TYR A 145 0.73 8.78 -4.16
N PRO A 146 -0.27 9.31 -4.86
CA PRO A 146 -0.32 9.29 -6.32
C PRO A 146 0.86 10.01 -7.00
N SER A 147 1.52 10.95 -6.31
CA SER A 147 2.67 11.71 -6.80
C SER A 147 4.02 11.03 -6.59
N GLU A 148 4.11 9.95 -5.80
CA GLU A 148 5.37 9.22 -5.62
C GLU A 148 5.69 8.41 -6.90
N PRO A 149 6.92 8.42 -7.42
CA PRO A 149 7.25 7.70 -8.65
C PRO A 149 6.92 6.20 -8.61
N VAL A 150 7.12 5.59 -7.45
CA VAL A 150 6.84 4.15 -7.23
C VAL A 150 5.34 3.82 -7.29
N SER A 151 4.45 4.82 -7.14
CA SER A 151 2.99 4.62 -7.22
C SER A 151 2.52 4.25 -8.61
N ARG A 152 3.22 4.68 -9.67
CA ARG A 152 2.95 4.21 -11.04
C ARG A 152 3.13 2.69 -11.14
N HIS A 153 4.26 2.18 -10.65
CA HIS A 153 4.51 0.73 -10.66
C HIS A 153 3.58 -0.03 -9.72
N ALA A 154 3.20 0.56 -8.58
CA ALA A 154 2.22 -0.04 -7.69
C ALA A 154 0.85 -0.17 -8.36
N ILE A 155 0.37 0.86 -9.08
CA ILE A 155 -0.91 0.78 -9.77
C ILE A 155 -0.85 -0.18 -10.97
N ASP A 156 0.26 -0.24 -11.71
CA ASP A 156 0.45 -1.23 -12.80
C ASP A 156 0.32 -2.67 -12.28
N ALA A 157 1.04 -2.96 -11.19
CA ALA A 157 1.00 -4.27 -10.56
C ALA A 157 -0.38 -4.59 -9.95
N ALA A 158 -1.07 -3.59 -9.37
CA ALA A 158 -2.43 -3.76 -8.88
C ALA A 158 -3.42 -4.08 -10.01
N VAL A 159 -3.34 -3.37 -11.15
CA VAL A 159 -4.19 -3.61 -12.33
C VAL A 159 -3.94 -5.01 -12.88
N ALA A 160 -2.66 -5.39 -13.06
CA ALA A 160 -2.29 -6.70 -13.58
C ALA A 160 -2.75 -7.84 -12.65
N ALA A 161 -2.52 -7.70 -11.34
CA ALA A 161 -2.93 -8.67 -10.35
C ALA A 161 -4.46 -8.81 -10.30
N ALA A 162 -5.20 -7.70 -10.18
CA ALA A 162 -6.66 -7.70 -10.14
C ALA A 162 -7.27 -8.33 -11.40
N ARG A 163 -6.72 -8.05 -12.59
CA ARG A 163 -7.17 -8.68 -13.84
C ARG A 163 -7.06 -10.22 -13.79
N GLY A 164 -6.01 -10.74 -13.15
CA GLY A 164 -5.78 -12.18 -13.03
C GLY A 164 -6.62 -12.89 -11.95
N THR A 165 -7.30 -12.15 -11.08
CA THR A 165 -8.10 -12.75 -9.98
C THR A 165 -9.45 -13.31 -10.42
N GLY A 166 -10.03 -12.77 -11.50
CA GLY A 166 -11.44 -12.99 -11.85
C GLY A 166 -12.46 -12.23 -10.97
N ASP A 167 -12.00 -11.45 -9.98
CA ASP A 167 -12.86 -10.58 -9.16
C ASP A 167 -13.12 -9.27 -9.91
N SER A 168 -14.31 -9.17 -10.52
CA SER A 168 -14.73 -7.99 -11.28
C SER A 168 -14.90 -6.74 -10.42
N VAL A 169 -15.22 -6.88 -9.13
CA VAL A 169 -15.41 -5.75 -8.20
C VAL A 169 -14.05 -5.16 -7.83
N LEU A 170 -13.09 -6.01 -7.47
CA LEU A 170 -11.71 -5.60 -7.22
C LEU A 170 -11.12 -4.94 -8.48
N PHE A 171 -11.29 -5.56 -9.64
CA PHE A 171 -10.77 -5.03 -10.89
C PHE A 171 -11.38 -3.68 -11.27
N ALA A 172 -12.70 -3.53 -11.16
CA ALA A 172 -13.37 -2.24 -11.37
C ALA A 172 -12.88 -1.15 -10.42
N ARG A 173 -12.68 -1.47 -9.14
CA ARG A 173 -12.16 -0.53 -8.14
C ARG A 173 -10.73 -0.08 -8.45
N VAL A 174 -9.87 -1.01 -8.87
CA VAL A 174 -8.49 -0.71 -9.25
C VAL A 174 -8.46 0.17 -10.50
N LEU A 175 -9.21 -0.17 -11.56
CA LEU A 175 -9.29 0.64 -12.78
C LEU A 175 -9.85 2.04 -12.52
N ALA A 176 -10.90 2.16 -11.70
CA ALA A 176 -11.46 3.46 -11.33
C ALA A 176 -10.41 4.36 -10.65
N THR A 177 -9.59 3.78 -9.78
CA THR A 177 -8.49 4.51 -9.14
C THR A 177 -7.40 4.87 -10.15
N ALA A 178 -6.99 3.92 -10.99
CA ALA A 178 -5.94 4.12 -11.99
C ALA A 178 -6.29 5.29 -12.93
N VAL A 179 -7.52 5.29 -13.46
CA VAL A 179 -8.03 6.34 -14.35
C VAL A 179 -8.15 7.69 -13.65
N ALA A 180 -8.60 7.72 -12.39
CA ALA A 180 -8.84 8.97 -11.67
C ALA A 180 -7.56 9.62 -11.13
N ARG A 181 -6.56 8.82 -10.74
CA ARG A 181 -5.35 9.31 -10.04
C ARG A 181 -4.11 9.39 -10.91
N PHE A 182 -4.09 8.70 -12.06
CA PHE A 182 -2.93 8.64 -12.95
C PHE A 182 -3.29 9.03 -14.40
N PRO A 183 -3.76 10.27 -14.65
CA PRO A 183 -4.15 10.72 -15.99
C PRO A 183 -2.98 10.72 -17.00
N ASP A 184 -1.76 10.93 -16.52
CA ASP A 184 -0.54 10.97 -17.35
C ASP A 184 0.17 9.61 -17.45
N HIS A 185 -0.54 8.51 -17.18
CA HIS A 185 0.00 7.16 -17.32
C HIS A 185 -0.05 6.71 -18.79
N PRO A 186 0.99 6.04 -19.33
CA PRO A 186 0.97 5.53 -20.71
C PRO A 186 -0.23 4.63 -21.00
N ASP A 187 -0.67 3.83 -20.02
CA ASP A 187 -1.80 2.89 -20.19
C ASP A 187 -3.16 3.50 -19.85
N HIS A 188 -3.25 4.80 -19.57
CA HIS A 188 -4.49 5.45 -19.13
C HIS A 188 -5.65 5.24 -20.11
N ALA A 189 -5.39 5.41 -21.41
CA ALA A 189 -6.41 5.23 -22.44
C ALA A 189 -6.93 3.78 -22.49
N ALA A 190 -6.05 2.79 -22.34
CA ALA A 190 -6.43 1.38 -22.30
C ALA A 190 -7.28 1.08 -21.05
N TRP A 191 -6.88 1.58 -19.88
CA TRP A 191 -7.65 1.42 -18.65
C TRP A 191 -9.03 2.05 -18.72
N ARG A 192 -9.20 3.19 -19.41
CA ARG A 192 -10.53 3.79 -19.63
C ARG A 192 -11.43 2.91 -20.50
N VAL A 193 -10.87 2.29 -21.53
CA VAL A 193 -11.62 1.35 -22.38
C VAL A 193 -12.07 0.14 -21.56
N GLU A 194 -11.16 -0.47 -20.79
CA GLU A 194 -11.48 -1.60 -19.92
C GLU A 194 -12.53 -1.24 -18.85
N GLN A 195 -12.40 -0.06 -18.22
CA GLN A 195 -13.38 0.44 -17.26
C GLN A 195 -14.77 0.59 -17.89
N SER A 196 -14.84 1.12 -19.11
CA SER A 196 -16.10 1.32 -19.82
C SER A 196 -16.74 -0.02 -20.21
N ALA A 197 -15.94 -0.99 -20.65
CA ALA A 197 -16.40 -2.34 -20.95
C ALA A 197 -16.99 -3.05 -19.72
N LEU A 198 -16.40 -2.87 -18.53
CA LEU A 198 -16.93 -3.43 -17.29
C LEU A 198 -18.31 -2.85 -16.94
N VAL A 199 -18.51 -1.54 -17.09
CA VAL A 199 -19.80 -0.89 -16.84
C VAL A 199 -20.89 -1.41 -17.79
N LEU A 200 -20.57 -1.51 -19.09
CA LEU A 200 -21.51 -2.04 -20.08
C LEU A 200 -21.84 -3.53 -19.84
N SER A 201 -20.85 -4.32 -19.40
CA SER A 201 -21.08 -5.72 -19.03
C SER A 201 -21.95 -5.89 -17.78
N SER A 202 -21.92 -4.94 -16.84
CA SER A 202 -22.82 -4.97 -15.68
C SER A 202 -24.25 -4.60 -16.03
N ASP A 203 -24.47 -3.63 -16.94
CA ASP A 203 -25.82 -3.20 -17.33
C ASP A 203 -26.56 -4.31 -18.11
N THR A 204 -25.86 -4.99 -19.02
CA THR A 204 -26.41 -6.14 -19.76
C THR A 204 -26.76 -7.34 -18.88
N ALA A 205 -26.06 -7.53 -17.75
CA ALA A 205 -26.37 -8.58 -16.77
C ALA A 205 -27.63 -8.26 -15.94
N VAL A 206 -27.98 -6.98 -15.77
CA VAL A 206 -29.22 -6.53 -15.11
C VAL A 206 -30.41 -6.71 -16.05
N GLU A 207 -30.26 -6.33 -17.32
CA GLU A 207 -31.32 -6.45 -18.34
C GLU A 207 -31.69 -7.93 -18.61
N SER A 208 -30.71 -8.85 -18.51
CA SER A 208 -30.95 -10.30 -18.66
C SER A 208 -31.73 -10.94 -17.50
N ARG A 209 -31.84 -10.27 -16.34
CA ARG A 209 -32.61 -10.77 -15.17
C ARG A 209 -34.07 -10.31 -15.17
N GLU A 210 -34.43 -9.32 -15.97
CA GLU A 210 -35.83 -8.96 -16.22
C GLU A 210 -36.37 -9.83 -17.37
N SER A 211 -36.83 -11.03 -17.03
CA SER A 211 -37.66 -11.80 -17.97
C SER A 211 -38.90 -10.96 -18.35
N PRO A 212 -39.23 -10.82 -19.65
CA PRO A 212 -40.41 -10.06 -20.04
C PRO A 212 -41.64 -10.82 -19.52
N ALA A 213 -42.31 -10.25 -18.53
CA ALA A 213 -43.62 -10.71 -18.11
C ALA A 213 -44.57 -10.56 -19.31
N ILE A 214 -44.82 -11.66 -20.01
CA ILE A 214 -45.88 -11.78 -21.00
C ILE A 214 -47.19 -11.52 -20.24
N ARG A 215 -47.68 -10.28 -20.29
CA ARG A 215 -49.05 -9.97 -19.89
C ARG A 215 -49.95 -10.47 -21.02
N VAL A 216 -50.41 -11.71 -20.89
CA VAL A 216 -51.54 -12.21 -21.67
C VAL A 216 -52.77 -11.41 -21.24
N SER A 217 -53.15 -10.42 -22.04
CA SER A 217 -54.47 -9.80 -21.94
C SER A 217 -55.49 -10.79 -22.49
N ALA A 218 -56.21 -11.47 -21.60
CA ALA A 218 -57.39 -12.25 -22.00
C ALA A 218 -58.58 -11.29 -22.22
N PRO A 219 -59.32 -11.38 -23.35
CA PRO A 219 -60.55 -10.62 -23.54
C PRO A 219 -61.68 -11.27 -22.73
N ASN A 220 -62.33 -10.46 -21.89
CA ASN A 220 -63.50 -10.82 -21.12
C ASN A 220 -64.73 -10.72 -22.03
N PHE A 221 -65.40 -11.84 -22.34
CA PHE A 221 -66.70 -11.85 -23.01
C PHE A 221 -67.82 -11.90 -21.96
N PRO A 222 -68.89 -11.11 -22.08
CA PRO A 222 -70.06 -11.23 -21.21
C PRO A 222 -70.92 -12.42 -21.67
N GLU A 223 -71.28 -13.29 -20.72
CA GLU A 223 -72.40 -14.24 -20.88
C GLU A 223 -73.70 -13.49 -20.55
N ASP A 224 -74.58 -13.39 -21.54
CA ASP A 224 -76.00 -13.11 -21.37
C ASP A 224 -76.69 -14.41 -20.96
N ASP A 225 -77.41 -14.39 -19.83
CA ASP A 225 -78.69 -15.08 -19.58
C ASP A 225 -79.40 -14.47 -18.36
#